data_AF-A0A529LW73-F1
#
_entry.id   AF-A0A529LW73-F1
#
_cell.length_a   1.000
_cell.length_b   1.000
_cell.length_c   1.000
_cell.angle_alpha   90.00
_cell.angle_beta   90.00
_cell.angle_gamma   90.00
#
_symmetry.space_group_name_H-M   'P 1'
#
loop_
_entity.id
_entity.type
_entity.pdbx_description
1 polymer ?
#
loop_
_entity_poly.entity_id
_entity_poly.type
_entity_poly.pdbx_seq_one_letter_code
_entity_poly.pdbx_strand_id
1 'polypeptide(L)' 'MNLRISGKHMDIGDAFRTRINDRVGEAIEKYFDRGFSGHVTVIKSGSRFSADCMV' A
#
# COMPACT_ATOMS: atom_id res chain seq x y z
N MET A 1 -11.05 6.95 -1.65
CA MET A 1 -9.74 6.26 -1.74
C MET A 1 -9.99 4.77 -1.83
N ASN A 2 -9.57 4.12 -2.90
CA ASN A 2 -9.74 2.67 -3.10
C ASN A 2 -8.37 2.03 -3.38
N LEU A 3 -7.67 1.66 -2.31
CA LEU A 3 -6.33 1.08 -2.38
C LEU A 3 -6.40 -0.43 -2.13
N ARG A 4 -6.14 -1.24 -3.16
CA ARG A 4 -6.09 -2.69 -3.03
C ARG A 4 -4.70 -3.14 -2.59
N ILE A 5 -4.60 -3.58 -1.34
CA ILE A 5 -3.34 -4.06 -0.75
C ILE A 5 -3.31 -5.60 -0.76
N SER A 6 -2.27 -6.16 -1.39
CA SER A 6 -2.05 -7.60 -1.55
C SER A 6 -0.62 -8.01 -1.19
N GLY A 7 -0.44 -9.22 -0.66
CA GLY A 7 0.88 -9.80 -0.39
C GLY A 7 1.22 -10.91 -1.38
N LYS A 8 2.45 -10.96 -1.87
CA LYS A 8 2.95 -12.06 -2.72
C LYS A 8 3.51 -13.16 -1.81
N HIS A 9 2.87 -14.33 -1.83
CA HIS A 9 3.20 -15.46 -0.96
C HIS A 9 3.20 -15.10 0.54
N MET A 10 2.38 -14.13 0.94
CA MET A 10 2.22 -13.72 2.33
C MET A 10 0.85 -13.12 2.55
N ASP A 11 0.34 -13.30 3.77
CA ASP A 11 -0.84 -12.59 4.23
C ASP A 11 -0.46 -11.21 4.76
N ILE A 12 -1.35 -10.25 4.55
CA ILE A 12 -1.21 -8.89 5.08
C ILE A 12 -2.27 -8.71 6.17
N GLY A 13 -1.81 -8.72 7.42
CA GLY A 13 -2.65 -8.44 8.57
C GLY A 13 -3.10 -6.98 8.64
N ASP A 14 -4.12 -6.73 9.46
CA ASP A 14 -4.79 -5.43 9.53
C ASP A 14 -3.86 -4.28 9.91
N ALA A 15 -2.97 -4.48 10.89
CA ALA A 15 -2.01 -3.46 11.30
C ALA A 15 -1.11 -3.01 10.14
N PHE A 16 -0.65 -3.94 9.32
CA PHE A 16 0.21 -3.61 8.18
C PHE A 16 -0.59 -2.95 7.05
N ARG A 17 -1.82 -3.42 6.83
CA ARG A 17 -2.76 -2.80 5.88
C ARG A 17 -3.06 -1.34 6.23
N THR A 18 -3.36 -1.06 7.49
CA THR A 18 -3.60 0.31 7.99
C THR A 18 -2.37 1.18 7.78
N ARG A 19 -1.18 0.70 8.17
CA ARG A 19 0.06 1.45 7.99
C ARG A 19 0.34 1.83 6.53
N ILE A 20 0.06 0.92 5.59
CA ILE A 20 0.22 1.18 4.16
C ILE A 20 -0.80 2.24 3.70
N ASN A 21 -2.07 2.10 4.06
CA ASN A 21 -3.10 3.07 3.71
C ASN A 21 -2.77 4.49 4.19
N ASP A 22 -2.38 4.64 5.45
CA ASP A 22 -2.06 5.94 6.03
C ASP A 22 -0.86 6.58 5.30
N ARG A 23 0.20 5.79 5.10
CA ARG A 23 1.43 6.29 4.46
C ARG A 23 1.21 6.70 3.01
N VAL A 24 0.42 5.93 2.27
CA VAL A 24 0.11 6.18 0.87
C VAL A 24 -0.86 7.37 0.76
N GLY A 25 -1.82 7.48 1.66
CA GLY A 25 -2.72 8.64 1.76
C GLY A 25 -1.94 9.94 1.95
N GLU A 26 -1.11 10.02 2.99
CA GLU A 26 -0.25 11.19 3.26
C GLU A 26 0.64 11.60 2.06
N ALA A 27 1.14 10.62 1.31
CA ALA A 27 2.05 10.87 0.20
C ALA A 27 1.34 11.45 -1.03
N ILE A 28 0.10 11.03 -1.27
CA ILE A 28 -0.65 11.34 -2.50
C ILE A 28 -1.63 12.50 -2.27
N GLU A 29 -2.03 12.78 -1.03
CA GLU A 29 -2.92 13.87 -0.64
C GLU A 29 -2.50 15.23 -1.22
N LYS A 30 -1.20 15.49 -1.39
CA LYS A 30 -0.68 16.73 -1.99
C LYS A 30 -1.00 16.91 -3.47
N TYR A 31 -1.37 15.84 -4.16
CA TYR A 31 -1.47 15.80 -5.62
C TYR A 31 -2.86 15.35 -6.11
N PHE A 32 -3.63 14.63 -5.29
CA PHE A 32 -4.93 14.08 -5.68
C PHE A 32 -6.03 14.36 -4.65
N ASP A 33 -6.53 15.59 -4.65
CA ASP A 33 -7.55 16.10 -3.73
C ASP A 33 -8.94 15.46 -3.95
N ARG A 34 -9.16 14.79 -5.08
CA ARG A 34 -10.46 14.20 -5.47
C ARG A 34 -10.53 12.68 -5.30
N GLY A 35 -9.53 12.12 -4.62
CA GLY A 35 -9.42 10.69 -4.37
C GLY A 35 -8.70 9.95 -5.51
N PHE A 36 -8.12 8.81 -5.14
CA PHE A 36 -7.38 7.93 -6.04
C PHE A 36 -7.77 6.47 -5.82
N SER A 37 -7.49 5.66 -6.84
CA SER A 37 -7.57 4.21 -6.79
C SER A 37 -6.19 3.66 -7.13
N GLY A 38 -5.73 2.64 -6.42
CA GLY A 38 -4.43 2.05 -6.70
C GLY A 38 -4.32 0.63 -6.20
N HIS A 39 -3.19 0.01 -6.49
CA HIS A 39 -2.84 -1.27 -5.89
C HIS A 39 -1.44 -1.21 -5.29
N VAL A 40 -1.28 -1.91 -4.16
CA VAL A 40 0.01 -2.10 -3.50
C VAL A 40 0.26 -3.60 -3.40
N THR A 41 1.40 -4.04 -3.92
CA THR A 41 1.87 -5.42 -3.78
C THR A 41 3.09 -5.45 -2.86
N VAL A 42 2.97 -6.16 -1.75
CA VAL A 42 4.10 -6.36 -0.82
C VAL A 42 4.73 -7.72 -1.05
N ILE A 43 6.07 -7.74 -1.10
CA ILE A 43 6.87 -8.94 -1.28
C ILE A 43 7.89 -9.02 -0.14
N LYS A 44 7.98 -10.18 0.51
CA LYS A 44 9.07 -10.48 1.44
C LYS A 44 10.32 -10.88 0.64
N SER A 45 11.33 -10.01 0.67
CA SER A 45 12.63 -10.21 0.01
C SER A 45 13.70 -10.52 1.07
N GLY A 46 13.78 -11.78 1.47
CA GLY A 46 14.68 -12.23 2.54
C GLY A 46 14.27 -11.67 3.91
N SER A 47 15.14 -10.87 4.52
CA SER A 47 14.88 -10.16 5.78
C SER A 47 14.15 -8.82 5.60
N ARG A 48 13.94 -8.36 4.37
CA ARG A 48 13.31 -7.08 4.05
C ARG A 48 11.95 -7.26 3.38
N PHE A 49 11.19 -6.17 3.31
CA PHE A 49 9.95 -6.09 2.56
C PHE A 49 10.11 -5.05 1.45
N SER A 50 9.63 -5.38 0.25
CA SER A 50 9.51 -4.45 -0.87
C SER A 50 8.03 -4.20 -1.13
N ALA A 51 7.67 -2.95 -1.40
CA ALA A 51 6.32 -2.55 -1.76
C ALA A 51 6.35 -1.93 -3.15
N ASP A 52 5.59 -2.50 -4.07
CA ASP A 52 5.30 -1.91 -5.38
C ASP A 52 3.97 -1.16 -5.27
N CYS A 53 3.96 0.11 -5.63
CA CYS A 53 2.80 1.00 -5.51
C CYS A 53 2.45 1.58 -6.87
N MET A 54 1.24 1.28 -7.35
CA MET A 54 0.69 1.87 -8.57
C MET A 54 -0.59 2.61 -8.23
N VAL A 55 -0.64 3.88 -8.64
CA VAL A 55 -1.72 4.86 -8.39
C VAL A 55 -2.32 5.26 -9.73
#